data_AF-A0A538J5X5-F1
#
_entry.id   AF-A0A538J5X5-F1
#
_cell.length_a   1.000
_cell.length_b   1.000
_cell.length_c   1.000
_cell.angle_alpha   90.00
_cell.angle_beta   90.00
_cell.angle_gamma   90.00
#
_symmetry.space_group_name_H-M   'P 1'
#
loop_
_entity.id
_entity.type
_entity.pdbx_description
1 polymer ?
#
loop_
_entity_poly.entity_id
_entity_poly.type
_entity_poly.pdbx_seq_one_letter_code
_entity_poly.pdbx_strand_id
1 'polypeptide(L)'
;MPTRKQRRRHQKARRHEYEYVYLDEEGNEVPVEQSELRAERNGQRDSKPGKSGAGGRGAAGRGGGSGRKVEPPSWRRSARRALLFGPILVVAMMLLNRGQPLAQQIFPAVFLIAFFIPFSYFTDSLAYRMLQKRLARRETSKTR
;
A
#
# COMPACT_ATOMS: atom_id res chain seq x y z
N MET A 1 8.69 38.66 10.21
CA MET A 1 7.64 38.41 9.18
C MET A 1 7.74 36.98 8.66
N PRO A 2 6.67 36.17 8.68
CA PRO A 2 6.70 34.79 8.15
C PRO A 2 6.95 34.77 6.64
N THR A 3 7.77 33.82 6.18
CA THR A 3 8.14 33.66 4.77
C THR A 3 6.95 33.27 3.89
N ARG A 4 7.01 33.53 2.58
CA ARG A 4 5.96 33.13 1.61
C ARG A 4 5.59 31.64 1.72
N LYS A 5 6.57 30.77 1.95
CA LYS A 5 6.37 29.33 2.10
C LYS A 5 5.64 28.96 3.40
N GLN A 6 5.96 29.62 4.51
CA GLN A 6 5.25 29.43 5.79
C GLN A 6 3.79 29.89 5.69
N ARG A 7 3.53 31.07 5.10
CA ARG A 7 2.16 31.58 4.89
C ARG A 7 1.31 30.61 4.06
N ARG A 8 1.85 30.06 2.97
CA ARG A 8 1.15 29.07 2.14
C ARG A 8 0.87 27.76 2.90
N ARG A 9 1.77 27.34 3.79
CA ARG A 9 1.57 26.15 4.63
C ARG A 9 0.48 26.39 5.67
N HIS A 10 0.46 27.56 6.31
CA HIS A 10 -0.62 27.95 7.24
C HIS A 10 -1.97 28.06 6.54
N GLN A 11 -2.03 28.70 5.37
CA GLN A 11 -3.28 28.75 4.59
C GLN A 11 -3.76 27.35 4.18
N LYS A 12 -2.86 26.43 3.83
CA LYS A 12 -3.24 25.04 3.52
C LYS A 12 -3.71 24.27 4.75
N ALA A 13 -3.15 24.54 5.92
CA ALA A 13 -3.57 23.91 7.18
C ALA A 13 -4.99 24.36 7.57
N ARG A 14 -5.28 25.66 7.42
CA ARG A 14 -6.60 26.25 7.73
C ARG A 14 -7.72 25.84 6.77
N ARG A 15 -7.41 25.32 5.58
CA ARG A 15 -8.42 24.83 4.60
C ARG A 15 -9.19 23.60 5.06
N HIS A 16 -8.76 22.94 6.15
CA HIS A 16 -9.36 21.72 6.68
C HIS A 16 -9.94 21.93 8.08
N GLU A 17 -10.17 23.18 8.49
CA GLU A 17 -10.92 23.52 9.70
C GLU A 17 -12.43 23.40 9.40
N TYR A 18 -12.87 22.20 9.01
CA TYR A 18 -14.29 21.87 8.97
C TYR A 18 -14.64 21.19 10.29
N GLU A 19 -15.60 21.77 11.00
CA GLU A 19 -16.20 21.16 12.19
C GLU A 19 -17.29 20.19 11.74
N TYR A 20 -17.16 18.92 12.14
CA TYR A 20 -18.18 17.93 11.87
C TYR A 20 -19.29 18.10 12.89
N VAL A 21 -20.43 18.65 12.46
CA VAL A 21 -21.64 18.80 13.26
C VAL A 21 -22.60 17.67 12.92
N TYR A 22 -23.07 16.97 13.94
CA TYR A 22 -24.09 15.95 13.80
C TYR A 22 -25.46 16.61 14.01
N LEU A 23 -26.34 16.43 13.03
CA LEU A 23 -27.70 16.96 13.05
C LEU A 23 -28.67 15.80 13.35
N ASP A 24 -29.65 16.03 14.22
CA ASP A 24 -30.75 15.10 14.44
C ASP A 24 -31.79 15.13 13.30
N GLU A 25 -32.84 14.32 13.41
CA GLU A 25 -33.90 14.20 12.38
C GLU A 25 -34.70 15.51 12.22
N GLU A 26 -34.65 16.37 13.23
CA GLU A 26 -35.26 17.69 13.29
C GLU A 26 -34.30 18.84 12.89
N GLY A 27 -33.03 18.52 12.59
CA GLY A 27 -32.01 19.47 12.11
C GLY A 27 -31.30 20.26 13.20
N ASN A 28 -31.34 19.84 14.46
CA ASN A 28 -30.64 20.47 15.58
C ASN A 28 -29.25 19.84 15.82
N GLU A 29 -28.31 20.65 16.28
CA GLU A 29 -26.94 20.23 16.58
C GLU A 29 -26.90 19.40 17.87
N VAL A 30 -26.49 18.13 17.77
CA VAL A 30 -26.35 17.24 18.92
C VAL A 30 -24.86 17.13 19.32
N PRO A 31 -24.50 17.46 20.58
CA PRO A 31 -23.13 17.31 21.06
C PRO A 31 -22.80 15.81 21.20
N VAL A 32 -21.95 15.29 20.32
CA VAL A 32 -21.44 13.91 20.44
C VAL A 32 -20.26 13.88 21.40
N GLU A 33 -20.40 13.12 22.49
CA GLU A 33 -19.32 12.84 23.44
C GLU A 33 -18.13 12.17 22.73
N GLN A 34 -16.93 12.75 22.86
CA GLN A 34 -15.72 12.28 22.15
C GLN A 34 -15.34 10.81 22.46
N SER A 35 -15.91 10.24 23.52
CA SER A 35 -15.77 8.84 23.92
C SER A 35 -16.49 7.89 22.94
N GLU A 36 -17.66 8.27 22.43
CA GLU A 36 -18.48 7.44 21.54
C GLU A 36 -17.86 7.33 20.13
N LEU A 37 -17.33 8.44 19.59
CA LEU A 37 -16.59 8.47 18.32
C LEU A 37 -15.36 7.56 18.31
N ARG A 38 -14.72 7.37 19.48
CA ARG A 38 -13.56 6.48 19.61
C ARG A 38 -13.97 5.01 19.73
N ALA A 39 -15.13 4.73 20.30
CA ALA A 39 -15.67 3.38 20.46
C ALA A 39 -16.13 2.79 19.11
N GLU A 40 -16.88 3.55 18.30
CA GLU A 40 -17.32 3.11 16.96
C GLU A 40 -16.14 2.78 16.03
N ARG A 41 -15.11 3.63 16.02
CA ARG A 41 -13.92 3.44 15.18
C ARG A 41 -13.14 2.17 15.53
N ASN A 42 -13.25 1.70 16.78
CA ASN A 42 -12.60 0.48 17.23
C ASN A 42 -13.49 -0.75 17.02
N GLY A 43 -14.81 -0.65 17.22
CA GLY A 43 -15.76 -1.76 17.07
C GLY A 43 -15.85 -2.32 15.64
N GLN A 44 -15.59 -1.52 14.61
CA GLN A 44 -15.65 -1.98 13.21
C GLN A 44 -14.42 -2.79 12.75
N ARG A 45 -13.39 -2.95 13.60
CA ARG A 45 -12.15 -3.68 13.26
C ARG A 45 -12.11 -5.14 13.72
N ASP A 46 -13.06 -5.58 14.54
CA ASP A 46 -12.94 -6.86 15.26
C ASP A 46 -13.82 -8.01 14.76
N SER A 47 -14.42 -7.92 13.57
CA SER A 47 -15.28 -9.03 13.08
C SER A 47 -15.14 -9.32 11.59
N LYS A 48 -14.10 -10.11 11.24
CA LYS A 48 -14.15 -11.30 10.35
C LYS A 48 -12.73 -11.81 10.02
N PRO A 49 -12.39 -13.11 10.24
CA PRO A 49 -11.16 -13.70 9.72
C PRO A 49 -11.36 -14.01 8.23
N GLY A 50 -11.16 -12.99 7.38
CA GLY A 50 -11.23 -13.12 5.94
C GLY A 50 -9.98 -13.79 5.35
N LYS A 51 -10.14 -15.05 4.97
CA LYS A 51 -9.33 -15.86 4.05
C LYS A 51 -8.44 -15.00 3.12
N SER A 52 -7.15 -14.87 3.44
CA SER A 52 -6.23 -14.02 2.68
C SER A 52 -5.80 -14.68 1.37
N GLY A 53 -6.60 -14.50 0.34
CA GLY A 53 -6.27 -14.75 -1.05
C GLY A 53 -6.05 -13.44 -1.81
N ALA A 54 -4.93 -13.41 -2.53
CA ALA A 54 -4.65 -12.64 -3.75
C ALA A 54 -4.52 -11.09 -3.70
N GLY A 55 -3.48 -10.63 -4.42
CA GLY A 55 -3.58 -9.41 -5.24
C GLY A 55 -2.98 -8.16 -4.61
N GLY A 56 -1.78 -7.78 -5.05
CA GLY A 56 -1.08 -6.60 -4.53
C GLY A 56 -1.70 -5.27 -4.95
N ARG A 57 -1.39 -4.22 -4.18
CA ARG A 57 -0.59 -3.06 -4.62
C ARG A 57 -0.51 -2.03 -3.49
N GLY A 58 0.67 -1.40 -3.41
CA GLY A 58 0.95 -0.09 -2.84
C GLY A 58 0.05 0.43 -1.71
N ALA A 59 0.56 0.34 -0.47
CA ALA A 59 0.22 1.31 0.56
C ALA A 59 1.46 1.55 1.42
N ALA A 60 2.41 2.27 0.84
CA ALA A 60 3.30 3.09 1.65
C ALA A 60 2.43 4.14 2.34
N GLY A 61 2.02 3.86 3.58
CA GLY A 61 1.38 4.85 4.45
C GLY A 61 0.12 4.36 5.14
N ARG A 62 0.28 3.81 6.34
CA ARG A 62 -0.41 4.29 7.55
C ARG A 62 0.25 3.62 8.77
N GLY A 63 0.65 4.45 9.72
CA GLY A 63 1.38 4.04 10.91
C GLY A 63 0.52 3.23 11.88
N GLY A 64 1.20 2.69 12.90
CA GLY A 64 0.56 2.16 14.10
C GLY A 64 -0.03 0.77 13.93
N GLY A 65 0.83 -0.23 13.76
CA GLY A 65 0.43 -1.63 13.78
C GLY A 65 1.62 -2.48 14.19
N SER A 66 1.66 -2.78 15.50
CA SER A 66 2.45 -3.81 16.17
C SER A 66 3.12 -4.85 15.26
N GLY A 67 4.44 -5.00 15.40
CA GLY A 67 5.11 -6.31 15.48
C GLY A 67 5.09 -7.24 14.28
N ARG A 68 4.67 -6.83 13.08
CA ARG A 68 4.78 -7.71 11.90
C ARG A 68 6.25 -7.83 11.52
N LYS A 69 6.92 -8.89 11.99
CA LYS A 69 8.27 -9.29 11.58
C LYS A 69 8.30 -9.23 10.06
N VAL A 70 9.05 -8.29 9.51
CA VAL A 70 9.14 -8.09 8.08
C VAL A 70 9.80 -9.34 7.52
N GLU A 71 9.04 -10.17 6.81
CA GLU A 71 9.58 -11.37 6.19
C GLU A 71 10.70 -10.98 5.21
N PRO A 72 11.86 -11.67 5.25
CA PRO A 72 12.97 -11.36 4.38
C PRO A 72 12.58 -11.56 2.90
N PRO A 73 13.24 -10.86 1.98
CA PRO A 73 12.99 -11.00 0.55
C PRO A 73 13.23 -12.46 0.14
N SER A 74 12.19 -13.11 -0.38
CA SER A 74 12.28 -14.51 -0.82
C SER A 74 12.01 -14.63 -2.31
N TRP A 75 12.87 -15.37 -3.01
CA TRP A 75 12.73 -15.74 -4.42
C TRP A 75 11.37 -16.38 -4.71
N ARG A 76 10.83 -17.13 -3.74
CA ARG A 76 9.51 -17.75 -3.79
C ARG A 76 8.37 -16.74 -3.89
N ARG A 77 8.50 -15.55 -3.29
CA ARG A 77 7.48 -14.49 -3.37
C ARG A 77 7.48 -13.81 -4.73
N SER A 78 8.66 -13.53 -5.29
CA SER A 78 8.81 -13.00 -6.65
C SER A 78 8.28 -13.98 -7.69
N ALA A 79 8.62 -15.28 -7.56
CA ALA A 79 8.11 -16.33 -8.44
C ALA A 79 6.57 -16.45 -8.38
N ARG A 80 5.96 -16.37 -7.19
CA ARG A 80 4.48 -16.34 -7.05
C ARG A 80 3.85 -15.13 -7.73
N ARG A 81 4.48 -13.96 -7.63
CA ARG A 81 4.00 -12.76 -8.34
C ARG A 81 4.14 -12.92 -9.85
N ALA A 82 5.25 -13.49 -10.32
CA ALA A 82 5.44 -13.83 -11.72
C ALA A 82 4.39 -14.83 -12.22
N LEU A 83 3.93 -15.77 -11.38
CA LEU A 83 2.84 -16.69 -11.72
C LEU A 83 1.48 -15.97 -11.90
N LEU A 84 1.23 -14.88 -11.17
CA LEU A 84 0.03 -14.06 -11.31
C LEU A 84 0.07 -13.20 -12.58
N PHE A 85 1.22 -12.57 -12.87
CA PHE A 85 1.35 -11.67 -14.03
C PHE A 85 1.71 -12.39 -15.33
N GLY A 86 2.34 -13.56 -15.24
CA GLY A 86 2.83 -14.32 -16.38
C GLY A 86 1.75 -14.69 -17.38
N PRO A 87 0.62 -15.28 -16.98
CA PRO A 87 -0.47 -15.62 -17.89
C PRO A 87 -1.03 -14.39 -18.61
N ILE A 88 -1.18 -13.26 -17.89
CA ILE A 88 -1.67 -12.00 -18.45
C ILE A 88 -0.70 -11.51 -19.54
N LEU A 89 0.60 -11.57 -19.27
CA LEU A 89 1.64 -11.09 -20.17
C LEU A 89 1.79 -11.98 -21.41
N VAL A 90 1.63 -13.30 -21.25
CA VAL A 90 1.59 -14.26 -22.35
C VAL A 90 0.38 -14.00 -23.24
N VAL A 91 -0.82 -13.84 -22.68
CA VAL A 91 -2.03 -13.53 -23.46
C VAL A 91 -1.87 -12.19 -24.20
N ALA A 92 -1.32 -11.17 -23.54
CA ALA A 92 -1.03 -9.89 -24.17
C ALA A 92 -0.06 -10.03 -25.36
N MET A 93 1.01 -10.81 -25.22
CA MET A 93 1.96 -11.05 -26.31
C MET A 93 1.39 -11.91 -27.43
N MET A 94 0.54 -12.89 -27.13
CA MET A 94 -0.17 -13.67 -28.15
C MET A 94 -1.15 -12.81 -28.94
N LEU A 95 -1.83 -11.87 -28.26
CA LEU A 95 -2.76 -10.94 -28.90
C LEU A 95 -2.03 -9.91 -29.78
N LEU A 96 -0.86 -9.43 -29.32
CA LEU A 96 -0.07 -8.42 -30.04
C LEU A 96 0.70 -9.01 -31.24
N ASN A 97 1.14 -10.27 -31.15
CA ASN A 97 1.90 -10.97 -32.19
C ASN A 97 1.04 -11.95 -33.01
N ARG A 98 -0.25 -11.64 -33.18
CA ARG A 98 -1.19 -12.40 -34.02
C ARG A 98 -0.71 -12.40 -35.47
N GLY A 99 -0.06 -13.48 -35.90
CA GLY A 99 0.50 -13.63 -37.25
C GLY A 99 1.88 -14.28 -37.27
N GLN A 100 2.55 -14.34 -36.11
CA GLN A 100 3.80 -15.08 -35.95
C GLN A 100 3.52 -16.53 -35.51
N PRO A 101 4.44 -17.48 -35.75
CA PRO A 101 4.33 -18.83 -35.19
C PRO A 101 4.28 -18.78 -33.66
N LEU A 102 3.59 -19.75 -33.05
CA LEU A 102 3.34 -19.81 -31.59
C LEU A 102 4.62 -19.65 -30.77
N ALA A 103 5.74 -20.20 -31.23
CA ALA A 103 7.05 -20.06 -30.58
C ALA A 103 7.48 -18.59 -30.46
N GLN A 104 7.33 -17.79 -31.51
CA GLN A 104 7.66 -16.35 -31.51
C GLN A 104 6.68 -15.51 -30.70
N GLN A 105 5.44 -15.98 -30.51
CA GLN A 105 4.46 -15.28 -29.65
C GLN A 105 4.79 -15.46 -28.16
N ILE A 106 5.23 -16.67 -27.78
CA ILE A 106 5.45 -17.04 -26.37
C ILE A 106 6.86 -16.67 -25.90
N PHE A 107 7.87 -16.79 -26.77
CA PHE A 107 9.27 -16.50 -26.43
C PHE A 107 9.49 -15.12 -25.77
N PRO A 108 9.01 -13.98 -26.34
CA PRO A 108 9.24 -12.68 -25.72
C PRO A 108 8.52 -12.54 -24.37
N ALA A 109 7.35 -13.15 -24.20
CA ALA A 109 6.64 -13.15 -22.92
C ALA A 109 7.43 -13.90 -21.84
N VAL A 110 7.91 -15.11 -22.17
CA VAL A 110 8.72 -15.93 -21.25
C VAL A 110 10.04 -15.23 -20.93
N PHE A 111 10.70 -14.65 -21.93
CA PHE A 111 11.94 -13.90 -21.75
C PHE A 111 11.75 -12.72 -20.79
N LEU A 112 10.67 -11.96 -20.96
CA LEU A 112 10.34 -10.83 -20.09
C LEU A 112 10.03 -11.29 -18.66
N ILE A 113 9.29 -12.38 -18.49
CA ILE A 113 9.02 -12.98 -17.17
C ILE A 113 10.33 -13.45 -16.51
N ALA A 114 11.21 -14.10 -17.27
CA ALA A 114 12.50 -14.56 -16.77
C ALA A 114 13.36 -13.40 -16.26
N PHE A 115 13.35 -12.27 -16.96
CA PHE A 115 14.07 -11.06 -16.53
C PHE A 115 13.36 -10.31 -15.38
N PHE A 116 12.04 -10.42 -15.31
CA PHE A 116 11.24 -9.81 -14.26
C PHE A 116 11.51 -10.43 -12.88
N ILE A 117 11.79 -11.73 -12.79
CA ILE A 117 12.06 -12.43 -11.52
C ILE A 117 13.28 -11.85 -10.76
N PRO A 118 14.49 -11.75 -11.34
CA PRO A 118 15.64 -11.16 -10.66
C PRO A 118 15.44 -9.66 -10.40
N PHE A 119 14.79 -8.93 -11.31
CA PHE A 119 14.48 -7.51 -11.12
C PHE A 119 13.49 -7.28 -9.95
N SER A 120 12.47 -8.11 -9.84
CA SER A 120 11.51 -8.08 -8.74
C SER A 120 12.17 -8.41 -7.41
N TYR A 121 13.12 -9.34 -7.38
CA TYR A 121 13.90 -9.63 -6.17
C TYR A 121 14.75 -8.43 -5.74
N PHE A 122 15.44 -7.79 -6.69
CA PHE A 122 16.27 -6.63 -6.41
C PHE A 122 15.45 -5.48 -5.82
N THR A 123 14.31 -5.14 -6.43
CA THR A 123 13.41 -4.08 -5.94
C THR A 123 12.82 -4.40 -4.57
N ASP A 124 12.38 -5.64 -4.32
CA ASP A 124 11.92 -6.07 -3.00
C ASP A 124 13.05 -5.99 -1.94
N SER A 125 14.29 -6.30 -2.31
CA SER A 125 15.44 -6.20 -1.40
C SER A 125 15.75 -4.74 -1.00
N LEU A 126 15.61 -3.79 -1.93
CA LEU A 126 15.77 -2.37 -1.65
C LEU A 126 14.64 -1.85 -0.75
N ALA A 127 13.40 -2.27 -1.02
CA ALA A 127 12.25 -1.92 -0.19
C ALA A 127 12.43 -2.44 1.25
N TYR A 128 12.92 -3.66 1.41
CA TYR A 128 13.24 -4.26 2.72
C TYR A 128 14.29 -3.43 3.47
N ARG A 129 15.40 -3.06 2.82
CA ARG A 129 16.46 -2.21 3.41
C ARG A 129 15.92 -0.84 3.83
N MET A 130 15.06 -0.23 3.02
CA MET A 130 14.44 1.06 3.34
C MET A 130 13.48 0.95 4.55
N LEU A 131 12.72 -0.14 4.65
CA LEU A 131 11.82 -0.37 5.76
C LEU A 131 12.59 -0.59 7.07
N GLN A 132 13.65 -1.39 7.05
CA GLN A 132 14.52 -1.59 8.22
C GLN A 132 15.11 -0.28 8.74
N LYS A 133 15.62 0.58 7.85
CA LYS A 133 16.15 1.91 8.23
C LYS A 133 15.10 2.78 8.92
N ARG A 134 13.82 2.66 8.55
CA ARG A 134 12.72 3.41 9.17
C ARG A 134 12.34 2.84 10.53
N LEU A 135 12.40 1.51 10.72
CA LEU A 135 12.15 0.87 12.00
C LEU A 135 13.27 1.20 13.00
N ALA A 136 14.54 1.10 12.58
CA ALA A 136 15.68 1.46 13.43
C ALA A 136 15.61 2.91 13.95
N ARG A 137 15.22 3.87 13.11
CA ARG A 137 15.03 5.28 13.53
C ARG A 137 13.88 5.48 14.53
N ARG A 138 12.85 4.62 14.47
CA ARG A 138 11.71 4.67 15.41
C ARG A 138 12.07 4.07 16.75
N GLU A 139 12.90 3.02 16.76
CA GLU A 139 13.40 2.43 18.01
C GLU A 139 14.34 3.40 18.73
N THR A 140 15.30 4.00 18.03
CA THR A 140 16.25 4.95 18.66
C THR A 140 15.57 6.22 19.21
N SER A 141 14.47 6.67 18.61
CA SER A 141 13.69 7.82 19.11
C SER A 141 12.78 7.47 20.28
N LYS A 142 12.51 6.18 20.54
CA LYS A 142 11.71 5.74 21.69
C LYS A 142 12.56 5.50 22.94
N THR A 143 13.87 5.31 22.78
CA THR A 143 14.84 5.05 23.87
C THR A 143 15.51 6.32 24.42
N ARG A 144 15.31 7.48 23.78
CA ARG A 144 15.85 8.78 24.22
C ARG A 144 14.73 9.65 24.79
#